data_AF-A0A1J5IX81-F1
#
_entry.id   AF-A0A1J5IX81-F1
#
_cell.length_a   1.000
_cell.length_b   1.000
_cell.length_c   1.000
_cell.angle_alpha   90.00
_cell.angle_beta   90.00
_cell.angle_gamma   90.00
#
_symmetry.space_group_name_H-M   'P 1'
#
loop_
_entity.id
_entity.type
_entity.pdbx_description
1 polymer ?
#
loop_
_entity_poly.entity_id
_entity_poly.type
_entity_poly.pdbx_seq_one_letter_code
_entity_poly.pdbx_strand_id
1 'polypeptide(L)'
;MESQAQHLAWGIGFAGLMYVVGNGVWTNNIARRKQWMGWMMWLIASVLIVIAGSFVDIRLSGLPTDLWERLTSVDKENHWIALSLFALMSVPGAASVILKQTSTWTRLALLLPAIIVFVPVGMQLGEGINGVAAGLGVALAISALILAWQFMLDTPPAEKQARTG
;
A
#
# COMPACT_ATOMS: atom_id res chain seq x y z
N MET A 1 -20.28 -0.39 19.84
CA MET A 1 -19.41 -1.45 19.27
C MET A 1 -19.28 -1.35 17.76
N GLU A 2 -20.34 -1.00 17.00
CA GLU A 2 -20.24 -0.82 15.54
C GLU A 2 -19.21 0.23 15.10
N SER A 3 -19.07 1.37 15.81
CA SER A 3 -18.11 2.39 15.38
C SER A 3 -16.66 1.88 15.44
N GLN A 4 -16.25 1.17 16.50
CA GLN A 4 -14.88 0.70 16.64
C GLN A 4 -14.49 -0.33 15.58
N ALA A 5 -15.35 -1.31 15.32
CA ALA A 5 -15.13 -2.30 14.26
C ALA A 5 -15.08 -1.63 12.87
N GLN A 6 -15.92 -0.62 12.64
CA GLN A 6 -15.91 0.17 11.41
C GLN A 6 -14.62 1.01 11.27
N HIS A 7 -14.14 1.67 12.34
CA HIS A 7 -12.87 2.40 12.34
C HIS A 7 -11.69 1.47 12.03
N LEU A 8 -11.66 0.29 12.65
CA LEU A 8 -10.67 -0.75 12.37
C LEU A 8 -10.72 -1.20 10.90
N ALA A 9 -11.90 -1.54 10.38
CA ALA A 9 -12.05 -1.99 8.99
C ALA A 9 -11.56 -0.93 7.97
N TRP A 10 -11.91 0.34 8.17
CA TRP A 10 -11.43 1.42 7.31
C TRP A 10 -9.93 1.66 7.43
N GLY A 11 -9.38 1.61 8.65
CA GLY A 11 -7.94 1.75 8.87
C GLY A 11 -7.13 0.64 8.20
N ILE A 12 -7.59 -0.60 8.32
CA ILE A 12 -6.96 -1.77 7.68
C ILE A 12 -7.07 -1.68 6.16
N GLY A 13 -8.24 -1.32 5.64
CA GLY A 13 -8.44 -1.12 4.20
C GLY A 13 -7.52 -0.03 3.64
N PHE A 14 -7.40 1.09 4.36
CA PHE A 14 -6.53 2.19 3.96
C PHE A 14 -5.04 1.82 4.00
N ALA A 15 -4.60 1.09 5.04
CA ALA A 15 -3.24 0.55 5.11
C ALA A 15 -2.96 -0.44 3.97
N GLY A 16 -3.93 -1.29 3.61
CA GLY A 16 -3.84 -2.19 2.46
C GLY A 16 -3.70 -1.42 1.15
N LEU A 17 -4.48 -0.35 0.96
CA LEU A 17 -4.36 0.53 -0.21
C LEU A 17 -2.97 1.18 -0.29
N MET A 18 -2.47 1.74 0.81
CA MET A 18 -1.12 2.31 0.88
C MET A 18 -0.06 1.28 0.45
N TYR A 19 -0.16 0.05 0.96
CA TYR A 19 0.77 -1.01 0.64
C TYR A 19 0.72 -1.37 -0.85
N VAL A 20 -0.48 -1.60 -1.40
CA VAL A 20 -0.64 -1.98 -2.82
C VAL A 20 -0.16 -0.88 -3.75
N VAL A 21 -0.62 0.36 -3.54
CA VAL A 21 -0.27 1.50 -4.40
C VAL A 21 1.22 1.81 -4.29
N GLY A 22 1.75 1.87 -3.07
CA GLY A 22 3.15 2.19 -2.82
C GLY A 22 4.10 1.23 -3.53
N ASN A 23 3.86 -0.07 -3.37
CA ASN A 23 4.68 -1.10 -4.02
C ASN A 23 4.38 -1.24 -5.53
N GLY A 24 3.13 -1.06 -5.96
CA GLY A 24 2.73 -1.14 -7.36
C GLY A 24 3.33 -0.03 -8.22
N VAL A 25 3.44 1.17 -7.68
CA VAL A 25 4.10 2.32 -8.34
C VAL A 25 5.59 2.07 -8.58
N TRP A 26 6.25 1.30 -7.70
CA TRP A 26 7.63 0.90 -7.93
C TRP A 26 7.74 -0.29 -8.89
N THR A 27 6.86 -1.27 -8.78
CA THR A 27 7.00 -2.56 -9.49
C THR A 27 6.40 -2.60 -10.89
N ASN A 28 6.24 -1.45 -11.54
CA ASN A 28 5.87 -1.39 -12.96
C ASN A 28 7.07 -1.28 -13.90
N ASN A 29 6.82 -1.53 -15.18
CA ASN A 29 7.79 -1.48 -16.26
C ASN A 29 8.49 -0.12 -16.43
N ILE A 30 7.80 0.99 -16.18
CA ILE A 30 8.31 2.35 -16.29
C ILE A 30 9.40 2.58 -15.22
N ALA A 31 9.07 2.31 -13.96
CA ALA A 31 9.98 2.47 -12.83
C ALA A 31 11.20 1.54 -12.92
N ARG A 32 11.01 0.31 -13.43
CA ARG A 32 12.13 -0.63 -13.65
C ARG A 32 13.09 -0.22 -14.75
N ARG A 33 12.62 0.47 -15.79
CA ARG A 33 13.48 0.98 -16.86
C ARG A 33 14.16 2.28 -16.45
N LYS A 34 13.46 3.14 -15.72
CA LYS A 34 13.97 4.46 -15.31
C LYS A 34 13.51 4.75 -13.87
N GLN A 35 14.43 4.56 -12.92
CA GLN A 35 14.16 4.69 -11.48
C GLN A 35 13.60 6.06 -11.08
N TRP A 36 14.02 7.13 -11.75
CA TRP A 36 13.52 8.49 -11.48
C TRP A 36 12.00 8.63 -11.76
N MET A 37 11.46 7.90 -12.74
CA MET A 37 10.01 7.88 -12.96
C MET A 37 9.28 7.15 -11.84
N GLY A 38 9.91 6.15 -11.21
CA GLY A 38 9.40 5.53 -9.98
C GLY A 38 9.22 6.56 -8.87
N TRP A 39 10.24 7.39 -8.62
CA TRP A 39 10.15 8.50 -7.67
C TRP A 39 9.05 9.50 -8.01
N MET A 40 8.93 9.90 -9.27
CA MET A 40 7.90 10.85 -9.70
C MET A 40 6.48 10.29 -9.49
N MET A 41 6.22 9.06 -9.92
CA MET A 41 4.93 8.40 -9.70
C MET A 41 4.66 8.18 -8.21
N TRP A 42 5.69 7.89 -7.41
CA TRP A 42 5.57 7.69 -5.97
C TRP A 42 5.18 8.98 -5.25
N LEU A 43 5.76 10.12 -5.66
CA LEU A 43 5.37 11.44 -5.15
C LEU A 43 3.92 11.77 -5.49
N ILE A 44 3.49 11.52 -6.73
CA ILE A 44 2.08 11.71 -7.14
C ILE A 44 1.17 10.83 -6.28
N ALA A 45 1.51 9.55 -6.11
CA ALA A 45 0.76 8.63 -5.28
C ALA A 45 0.70 9.07 -3.81
N SER A 46 1.79 9.64 -3.26
CA SER A 46 1.81 10.14 -1.89
C SER A 46 0.80 11.26 -1.66
N VAL A 47 0.65 12.18 -2.62
CA VAL A 47 -0.35 13.25 -2.56
C VAL A 47 -1.77 12.66 -2.62
N LEU A 48 -2.00 11.70 -3.50
CA LEU A 48 -3.29 11.02 -3.60
C LEU A 48 -3.64 10.25 -2.33
N ILE A 49 -2.66 9.64 -1.66
CA ILE A 49 -2.86 8.95 -0.38
C ILE A 49 -3.24 9.92 0.72
N VAL A 50 -2.65 11.11 0.79
CA VAL A 50 -3.06 12.13 1.77
C VAL A 50 -4.53 12.52 1.55
N ILE A 51 -4.92 12.77 0.30
CA ILE A 51 -6.31 13.10 -0.06
C ILE A 51 -7.25 11.95 0.33
N ALA A 52 -6.90 10.71 -0.01
CA ALA A 52 -7.68 9.53 0.35
C ALA A 52 -7.78 9.35 1.88
N GLY A 53 -6.71 9.64 2.62
CA GLY A 53 -6.70 9.62 4.08
C GLY A 53 -7.67 10.64 4.68
N SER A 54 -7.71 11.86 4.14
CA SER A 54 -8.69 12.87 4.55
C SER A 54 -10.13 12.41 4.28
N PHE A 55 -10.40 11.72 3.17
CA PHE A 55 -11.72 11.14 2.91
C PHE A 55 -12.11 10.06 3.93
N VAL A 56 -11.18 9.17 4.28
CA VAL A 56 -11.40 8.14 5.30
C VAL A 56 -11.71 8.82 6.65
N ASP A 57 -10.95 9.84 7.01
CA ASP A 57 -11.12 10.59 8.26
C ASP A 57 -12.47 11.33 8.33
N ILE A 58 -12.93 11.95 7.23
CA ILE A 58 -14.29 12.52 7.15
C ILE A 58 -15.35 11.44 7.34
N ARG A 59 -15.19 10.30 6.68
CA ARG A 59 -16.15 9.19 6.79
C ARG A 59 -16.23 8.62 8.21
N LEU A 60 -15.11 8.63 8.92
CA LEU A 60 -14.98 8.10 10.27
C LEU A 60 -15.41 9.10 11.36
N SER A 61 -15.16 10.40 11.16
CA SER A 61 -15.52 11.45 12.12
C SER A 61 -17.02 11.72 12.19
N GLY A 62 -17.78 11.43 11.13
CA GLY A 62 -19.22 11.63 11.08
C GLY A 62 -19.65 13.10 11.11
N LEU A 63 -18.69 14.03 11.04
CA LEU A 63 -18.91 15.46 11.00
C LEU A 63 -19.12 15.93 9.55
N PRO A 64 -20.06 16.85 9.30
CA PRO A 64 -20.25 17.46 7.98
C PRO A 64 -19.18 18.54 7.76
N THR A 65 -17.92 18.11 7.64
CA THR A 65 -16.79 18.97 7.26
C THR A 65 -16.45 18.75 5.79
N ASP A 66 -16.24 19.84 5.05
CA ASP A 66 -15.84 19.77 3.65
C ASP A 66 -14.41 19.24 3.51
N LEU A 67 -14.11 18.58 2.39
CA LEU A 67 -12.77 18.01 2.11
C LEU A 67 -11.67 19.06 2.19
N TRP A 68 -11.92 20.26 1.65
CA TRP A 68 -10.97 21.36 1.67
C TRP A 68 -10.73 21.89 3.08
N GLU A 69 -11.78 21.98 3.87
CA GLU A 69 -11.68 22.33 5.27
C GLU A 69 -10.86 21.27 6.00
N ARG A 70 -11.11 19.98 5.79
CA ARG A 70 -10.32 18.91 6.40
C ARG A 70 -8.85 18.94 5.97
N LEU A 71 -8.55 19.11 4.69
CA LEU A 71 -7.17 19.19 4.19
C LEU A 71 -6.38 20.39 4.74
N THR A 72 -7.05 21.49 5.09
CA THR A 72 -6.41 22.72 5.57
C THR A 72 -6.47 22.88 7.09
N SER A 73 -7.44 22.25 7.75
CA SER A 73 -7.66 22.31 9.21
C SER A 73 -7.12 21.09 9.97
N VAL A 74 -6.89 19.95 9.30
CA VAL A 74 -6.30 18.77 9.94
C VAL A 74 -4.90 19.11 10.44
N ASP A 75 -4.61 18.66 11.66
CA ASP A 75 -3.28 18.68 12.24
C ASP A 75 -2.28 18.12 11.22
N LYS A 76 -1.31 18.94 10.82
CA LYS A 76 -0.25 18.59 9.87
C LYS A 76 0.44 17.27 10.24
N GLU A 77 0.40 16.92 11.52
CA GLU A 77 0.82 15.64 12.08
C GLU A 77 0.13 14.43 11.44
N ASN A 78 -1.20 14.45 11.24
CA ASN A 78 -1.92 13.32 10.66
C ASN A 78 -1.52 13.05 9.20
N HIS A 79 -1.34 14.11 8.40
CA HIS A 79 -0.82 13.99 7.04
C HIS A 79 0.61 13.45 7.04
N TRP A 80 1.43 13.89 7.98
CA TRP A 80 2.80 13.40 8.13
C TRP A 80 2.88 11.92 8.53
N ILE A 81 2.00 11.48 9.44
CA ILE A 81 1.87 10.06 9.81
C ILE A 81 1.45 9.23 8.60
N ALA A 82 0.45 9.66 7.83
CA ALA A 82 0.03 8.95 6.63
C ALA A 82 1.15 8.86 5.59
N LEU A 83 1.90 9.94 5.36
CA LEU A 83 3.03 9.96 4.42
C LEU A 83 4.18 9.07 4.86
N SER A 84 4.56 9.10 6.14
CA SER A 84 5.64 8.28 6.68
C SER A 84 5.27 6.79 6.66
N LEU A 85 4.03 6.43 6.99
CA LEU A 85 3.51 5.07 6.83
C LEU A 85 3.52 4.63 5.38
N PHE A 86 3.05 5.48 4.45
CA PHE A 86 3.09 5.18 3.03
C PHE A 86 4.51 4.95 2.52
N ALA A 87 5.47 5.77 2.94
CA ALA A 87 6.88 5.61 2.62
C ALA A 87 7.42 4.28 3.13
N LEU A 88 7.17 3.93 4.40
CA LEU A 88 7.62 2.68 4.99
C LEU A 88 7.02 1.46 4.28
N MET A 89 5.72 1.50 3.98
CA MET A 89 5.01 0.41 3.30
C MET A 89 5.51 0.21 1.85
N SER A 90 6.03 1.27 1.21
CA SER A 90 6.55 1.22 -0.17
C SER A 90 7.97 0.66 -0.29
N VAL A 91 8.70 0.51 0.83
CA VAL A 91 10.12 0.13 0.85
C VAL A 91 10.40 -1.17 0.10
N PRO A 92 9.63 -2.27 0.26
CA PRO A 92 9.94 -3.52 -0.42
C PRO A 92 9.98 -3.38 -1.95
N GLY A 93 8.97 -2.71 -2.53
CA GLY A 93 8.90 -2.47 -3.97
C GLY A 93 10.00 -1.53 -4.45
N ALA A 94 10.25 -0.44 -3.73
CA ALA A 94 11.33 0.50 -4.04
C ALA A 94 12.70 -0.21 -4.04
N ALA A 95 12.99 -0.98 -2.98
CA ALA A 95 14.23 -1.73 -2.84
C ALA A 95 14.40 -2.75 -3.96
N SER A 96 13.35 -3.48 -4.34
CA SER A 96 13.42 -4.41 -5.47
C SER A 96 13.81 -3.76 -6.80
N VAL A 97 13.40 -2.51 -7.03
CA VAL A 97 13.73 -1.76 -8.25
C VAL A 97 15.13 -1.15 -8.18
N ILE A 98 15.46 -0.54 -7.04
CA ILE A 98 16.77 0.10 -6.81
C ILE A 98 17.89 -0.95 -6.88
N LEU A 99 17.68 -2.11 -6.23
CA LEU A 99 18.60 -3.23 -6.21
C LEU A 99 18.50 -4.14 -7.44
N LYS A 100 17.66 -3.79 -8.43
CA LYS A 100 17.48 -4.54 -9.68
C LYS A 100 17.16 -6.03 -9.47
N GLN A 101 16.35 -6.35 -8.48
CA GLN A 101 15.95 -7.71 -8.16
C GLN A 101 15.14 -8.34 -9.31
N THR A 102 15.27 -9.66 -9.46
CA THR A 102 14.46 -10.43 -10.43
C THR A 102 12.99 -10.43 -10.01
N SER A 103 12.07 -10.62 -10.97
CA SER A 103 10.63 -10.59 -10.69
C SER A 103 10.21 -11.63 -9.63
N THR A 104 10.84 -12.82 -9.61
CA THR A 104 10.59 -13.82 -8.55
C THR A 104 10.94 -13.29 -7.16
N TRP A 105 12.10 -12.65 -7.01
CA TRP A 105 12.52 -12.07 -5.73
C TRP A 105 11.66 -10.87 -5.35
N THR A 106 11.27 -10.03 -6.32
CA THR A 106 10.31 -8.94 -6.08
C THR A 106 8.98 -9.48 -5.56
N ARG A 107 8.41 -10.52 -6.19
CA ARG A 107 7.15 -11.14 -5.74
C ARG A 107 7.25 -11.61 -4.29
N LEU A 108 8.32 -12.33 -3.94
CA LEU A 108 8.53 -12.78 -2.55
C LEU A 108 8.70 -11.61 -1.58
N ALA A 109 9.47 -10.59 -1.98
CA ALA A 109 9.70 -9.39 -1.16
C ALA A 109 8.41 -8.58 -0.92
N LEU A 110 7.40 -8.68 -1.79
CA LEU A 110 6.10 -8.06 -1.56
C LEU A 110 5.12 -8.98 -0.81
N LEU A 111 5.10 -10.27 -1.13
CA LEU A 111 4.15 -11.20 -0.51
C LEU A 111 4.48 -11.45 0.97
N LEU A 112 5.75 -11.57 1.33
CA LEU A 112 6.14 -11.89 2.71
C LEU A 112 5.74 -10.77 3.69
N PRO A 113 6.06 -9.48 3.46
CA PRO A 113 5.58 -8.42 4.33
C PRO A 113 4.06 -8.30 4.34
N ALA A 114 3.39 -8.51 3.20
CA ALA A 114 1.93 -8.50 3.16
C ALA A 114 1.33 -9.55 4.12
N ILE A 115 1.86 -10.77 4.11
CA ILE A 115 1.39 -11.83 5.03
C ILE A 115 1.75 -11.49 6.48
N ILE A 116 3.01 -11.14 6.75
CA ILE A 116 3.50 -10.89 8.11
C ILE A 116 2.77 -9.73 8.78
N VAL A 117 2.44 -8.68 8.03
CA VAL A 117 1.79 -7.47 8.56
C VAL A 117 0.28 -7.63 8.59
N PHE A 118 -0.34 -8.08 7.49
CA PHE A 118 -1.80 -7.99 7.38
C PHE A 118 -2.56 -9.16 8.03
N VAL A 119 -1.91 -10.30 8.30
CA VAL A 119 -2.53 -11.35 9.12
C VAL A 119 -2.82 -10.85 10.54
N PRO A 120 -1.83 -10.39 11.33
CA PRO A 120 -2.10 -9.93 12.70
C PRO A 120 -2.96 -8.67 12.74
N VAL A 121 -2.86 -7.81 11.73
CA VAL A 121 -3.71 -6.61 11.61
C VAL A 121 -5.17 -7.00 11.35
N GLY A 122 -5.44 -7.89 10.39
CA GLY A 122 -6.81 -8.34 10.09
C GLY A 122 -7.42 -9.20 11.20
N MET A 123 -6.61 -9.85 12.03
CA MET A 123 -7.09 -10.55 13.23
C MET A 123 -7.79 -9.64 14.23
N GLN A 124 -7.56 -8.33 14.18
CA GLN A 124 -8.23 -7.36 15.05
C GLN A 124 -9.71 -7.13 14.67
N LEU A 125 -10.17 -7.66 13.53
CA LEU A 125 -11.55 -7.53 13.06
C LEU A 125 -12.53 -8.53 13.69
N GLY A 126 -12.05 -9.53 14.42
CA GLY A 126 -12.90 -10.53 15.05
C GLY A 126 -12.18 -11.32 16.14
N GLU A 127 -12.93 -12.11 16.90
CA GLU A 127 -12.37 -12.90 17.99
C GLU A 127 -12.18 -14.38 17.61
N GLY A 128 -11.20 -15.04 18.23
CA GLY A 128 -10.93 -16.46 18.04
C GLY A 128 -10.71 -16.85 16.58
N ILE A 129 -11.41 -17.88 16.11
CA ILE A 129 -11.28 -18.39 14.74
C ILE A 129 -11.74 -17.38 13.67
N ASN A 130 -12.71 -16.55 13.99
CA ASN A 130 -13.23 -15.52 13.07
C ASN A 130 -12.19 -14.43 12.83
N GLY A 131 -11.42 -14.07 13.86
CA GLY A 131 -10.26 -13.16 13.73
C GLY A 131 -9.19 -13.75 12.81
N VAL A 132 -8.82 -15.02 13.00
CA VAL A 132 -7.85 -15.70 12.12
C VAL A 132 -8.33 -15.73 10.66
N ALA A 133 -9.60 -16.05 10.42
CA ALA A 133 -10.19 -16.05 9.09
C ALA A 133 -10.16 -14.66 8.45
N ALA A 134 -10.48 -13.60 9.20
CA ALA A 134 -10.40 -12.22 8.73
C ALA A 134 -8.96 -11.81 8.41
N GLY A 135 -7.99 -12.13 9.28
CA GLY A 135 -6.57 -11.89 9.06
C GLY A 135 -6.04 -12.53 7.77
N LEU A 136 -6.33 -13.81 7.58
CA LEU A 136 -5.98 -14.52 6.34
C LEU A 136 -6.68 -13.92 5.12
N GLY A 137 -7.97 -13.59 5.24
CA GLY A 137 -8.74 -12.96 4.15
C GLY A 137 -8.14 -11.63 3.70
N VAL A 138 -7.78 -10.74 4.63
CA VAL A 138 -7.16 -9.45 4.33
C VAL A 138 -5.77 -9.65 3.69
N ALA A 139 -4.93 -10.51 4.27
CA ALA A 139 -3.60 -10.77 3.73
C ALA A 139 -3.66 -11.38 2.32
N LEU A 140 -4.59 -12.29 2.07
CA LEU A 140 -4.83 -12.88 0.75
C LEU A 140 -5.36 -11.84 -0.24
N ALA A 141 -6.29 -10.98 0.15
CA ALA A 141 -6.82 -9.94 -0.72
C ALA A 141 -5.72 -8.96 -1.16
N ILE A 142 -4.90 -8.48 -0.24
CA ILE A 142 -3.77 -7.58 -0.53
C ILE A 142 -2.72 -8.28 -1.40
N SER A 143 -2.41 -9.54 -1.10
CA SER A 143 -1.50 -10.37 -1.89
C SER A 143 -2.02 -10.63 -3.31
N ALA A 144 -3.33 -10.84 -3.47
CA ALA A 144 -3.94 -11.02 -4.78
C ALA A 144 -3.86 -9.72 -5.61
N LEU A 145 -4.14 -8.57 -4.97
CA LEU A 145 -4.05 -7.26 -5.62
C LEU A 145 -2.63 -6.94 -6.06
N ILE A 146 -1.62 -7.18 -5.21
CA ILE A 146 -0.23 -6.92 -5.57
C ILE A 146 0.22 -7.83 -6.72
N LEU A 147 -0.19 -9.10 -6.72
CA LEU A 147 0.13 -10.03 -7.79
C LEU A 147 -0.57 -9.64 -9.09
N ALA A 148 -1.85 -9.28 -9.05
CA ALA A 148 -2.58 -8.80 -10.21
C ALA A 148 -1.87 -7.58 -10.83
N TRP A 149 -1.46 -6.63 -9.98
CA TRP A 149 -0.67 -5.47 -10.41
C TRP A 149 0.64 -5.90 -11.09
N GLN A 150 1.38 -6.82 -10.49
CA GLN A 150 2.64 -7.31 -11.05
C GLN A 150 2.43 -8.06 -12.37
N PHE A 151 1.38 -8.86 -12.52
CA PHE A 151 1.10 -9.54 -13.78
C PHE A 151 0.75 -8.57 -14.89
N MET A 152 0.08 -7.46 -14.57
CA MET A 152 -0.32 -6.46 -15.55
C MET A 152 0.83 -5.52 -15.95
N LEU A 153 1.68 -5.15 -15.00
CA LEU A 153 2.60 -4.02 -15.16
C LEU A 153 4.08 -4.34 -14.92
N ASP A 154 4.43 -5.47 -14.30
CA ASP A 154 5.82 -5.82 -13.98
C ASP A 154 6.58 -6.39 -15.20
N THR A 155 7.88 -6.13 -15.29
CA THR A 155 8.77 -6.72 -16.30
C THR A 155 10.14 -7.06 -15.69
N PRO A 156 10.86 -8.07 -16.21
CA PRO A 156 12.21 -8.36 -15.72
C PRO A 156 13.17 -7.17 -15.97
N PRO A 157 14.23 -7.02 -15.14
CA PRO A 157 15.16 -5.90 -15.26
C PRO A 157 15.88 -5.88 -16.62
N ALA A 158 16.00 -4.69 -17.22
CA ALA A 158 16.47 -4.48 -18.58
C ALA A 158 17.88 -5.03 -18.86
N GLU A 159 18.79 -4.93 -17.89
CA GLU A 159 20.16 -5.47 -18.01
C GLU A 159 20.20 -6.99 -18.21
N LYS A 160 19.20 -7.71 -17.70
CA LYS A 160 19.10 -9.16 -17.87
C LYS A 160 18.57 -9.52 -19.25
N GLN A 161 17.71 -8.69 -19.84
CA GLN A 161 17.21 -8.86 -21.21
C GLN A 161 18.34 -8.66 -22.25
N ALA A 162 19.23 -7.70 -22.02
CA ALA A 162 20.36 -7.40 -22.92
C ALA A 162 21.47 -8.48 -22.93
N ARG A 163 21.48 -9.41 -21.97
CA ARG A 163 22.46 -10.51 -21.91
C ARG A 163 21.94 -11.84 -22.47
N THR A 164 20.66 -11.92 -22.77
CA THR A 164 19.98 -13.14 -23.26
C THR A 164 19.51 -13.04 -24.71
N GLY A 165 19.74 -11.91 -25.37
CA GLY A 165 19.54 -11.71 -26.81
C GLY A 165 20.88 -11.50 -27.48
#